data_AF-A0A9E4FJ68-F1
#
_entry.id   AF-A0A9E4FJ68-F1
#
_cell.length_a   1.000
_cell.length_b   1.000
_cell.length_c   1.000
_cell.angle_alpha   90.00
_cell.angle_beta   90.00
_cell.angle_gamma   90.00
#
_symmetry.space_group_name_H-M   'P 1'
#
loop_
_entity.id
_entity.type
_entity.pdbx_description
1 polymer ?
#
loop_
_entity_poly.entity_id
_entity_poly.type
_entity_poly.pdbx_seq_one_letter_code
_entity_poly.pdbx_strand_id
1 'polypeptide(L)'
;RYFLDLLMQVLIGLVWWQILSRGSFLVRSLGAGELDIDYSLLIGPVLLLLALGLLVLRVFPWVVAILARVSEGLGPAWLMQGLRHVSRDPIVPGTLVVLLMVATALGVIGSAFSSTLERSQRDRALYMAGSDLRIEHNGDRTPTPLLGLSDVAEEADGTDTAVEVTRIRGSRLIAGFSTETISILAVDTEDFEDVAWHRPDFANGKSLEGLMSDIAPGPSTTTNGHGEGIVLPQDTRALSLWVRPGRPDFNSQLLARLQDSQGFYFDMPIGGLGFNGWRRFEAEITPLPTSGRRFSGGRPIPLPEVTPPFTLLALRVAARGPGFTEPGVLFWGGVAAVTPTGERVLSDFQTLEGWHAIEDYAKPGLYAWESSESVVLDGAGRSAAFSWAPGSFSLRGIRAGGPEMPIPALVSEEILDIAEAEVGDTLNISISSTTLPISVVAVTDYFPTLDPRREPFLVLDLRTLTHYSNMHGKQRAMGRPG
;
A
#
# COMPACT_ATOMS: atom_id res chain seq x y z
N ARG A 1 -38.65 -3.17 59.16
CA ARG A 1 -38.46 -2.61 57.80
C ARG A 1 -37.27 -3.34 57.20
N TYR A 2 -37.51 -4.31 56.31
CA TYR A 2 -36.46 -5.19 55.79
C TYR A 2 -35.56 -4.38 54.84
N PHE A 3 -34.24 -4.38 55.07
CA PHE A 3 -33.22 -3.72 54.24
C PHE A 3 -32.98 -4.45 52.89
N LEU A 4 -34.04 -5.03 52.32
CA LEU A 4 -34.00 -5.79 51.05
C LEU A 4 -33.47 -4.94 49.89
N ASP A 5 -33.82 -3.66 49.88
CA ASP A 5 -33.31 -2.67 48.93
C ASP A 5 -31.77 -2.54 48.98
N LEU A 6 -31.23 -2.48 50.20
CA LEU A 6 -29.80 -2.37 50.47
C LEU A 6 -29.05 -3.66 50.09
N LEU A 7 -29.65 -4.82 50.34
CA LEU A 7 -29.14 -6.11 49.87
C LEU A 7 -29.09 -6.17 48.34
N MET A 8 -30.15 -5.74 47.67
CA MET A 8 -30.22 -5.64 46.20
C MET A 8 -29.13 -4.71 45.66
N GLN A 9 -28.93 -3.53 46.25
CA GLN A 9 -27.89 -2.59 45.84
C GLN A 9 -26.47 -3.15 46.03
N VAL A 10 -26.21 -3.86 47.13
CA VAL A 10 -24.93 -4.55 47.34
C VAL A 10 -24.71 -5.64 46.29
N LEU A 11 -25.75 -6.40 45.97
CA LEU A 11 -25.68 -7.48 44.99
C LEU A 11 -25.47 -6.93 43.56
N ILE A 12 -26.17 -5.87 43.18
CA ILE A 12 -25.94 -5.16 41.91
C ILE A 12 -24.53 -4.57 41.87
N GLY A 13 -24.07 -3.96 42.97
CA GLY A 13 -22.72 -3.40 43.08
C GLY A 13 -21.63 -4.47 42.91
N LEU A 14 -21.84 -5.67 43.47
CA LEU A 14 -20.95 -6.81 43.30
C LEU A 14 -20.88 -7.28 41.84
N VAL A 15 -22.04 -7.41 41.18
CA VAL A 15 -22.10 -7.79 39.76
C VAL A 15 -21.45 -6.72 38.89
N TRP A 16 -21.69 -5.45 39.17
CA TRP A 16 -21.08 -4.32 38.47
C TRP A 16 -19.55 -4.30 38.62
N TRP A 17 -19.06 -4.53 39.84
CA TRP A 17 -17.63 -4.65 40.10
C TRP A 17 -17.00 -5.82 39.35
N GLN A 18 -17.69 -6.97 39.30
CA GLN A 18 -17.26 -8.12 38.52
C GLN A 18 -17.17 -7.80 37.02
N ILE A 19 -18.15 -7.07 36.46
CA ILE A 19 -18.13 -6.64 35.06
C ILE A 19 -16.92 -5.73 34.79
N LEU A 20 -16.70 -4.71 35.63
CA LEU A 20 -15.56 -3.79 35.48
C LEU A 20 -14.21 -4.51 35.61
N SER A 21 -14.10 -5.47 36.51
CA SER A 21 -12.86 -6.23 36.73
C SER A 21 -12.48 -7.16 35.57
N ARG A 22 -13.45 -7.52 34.71
CA ARG A 22 -13.22 -8.40 33.54
C ARG A 22 -12.70 -7.65 32.32
N GLY A 23 -12.87 -6.32 32.25
CA GLY A 23 -12.09 -5.39 31.42
C GLY A 23 -12.13 -5.53 29.89
N SER A 24 -12.70 -6.58 29.32
CA SER A 24 -12.65 -6.86 27.87
C SER A 24 -13.95 -7.48 27.36
N PHE A 25 -14.42 -7.01 26.19
CA PHE A 25 -15.52 -7.61 25.42
C PHE A 25 -15.16 -8.96 24.76
N LEU A 26 -13.87 -9.31 24.76
CA LEU A 26 -13.31 -10.48 24.11
C LEU A 26 -12.66 -11.38 25.17
N VAL A 27 -13.28 -12.53 25.43
CA VAL A 27 -12.70 -13.58 26.28
C VAL A 27 -12.22 -14.71 25.37
N ARG A 28 -10.93 -15.01 25.41
CA ARG A 28 -10.38 -16.20 24.72
C ARG A 28 -10.90 -17.43 25.45
N SER A 29 -11.79 -18.18 24.80
CA SER A 29 -12.21 -19.50 25.31
C SER A 29 -10.99 -20.41 25.41
N LEU A 30 -10.79 -21.05 26.56
CA LEU A 30 -9.64 -21.93 26.86
C LEU A 30 -9.61 -23.25 26.04
N GLY A 31 -10.32 -23.34 24.91
CA GLY A 31 -10.40 -24.58 24.13
C GLY A 31 -10.67 -24.44 22.63
N ALA A 32 -11.09 -23.27 22.13
CA ALA A 32 -11.28 -23.03 20.71
C ALA A 32 -10.96 -21.56 20.44
N GLY A 33 -10.10 -21.28 19.45
CA GLY A 33 -9.62 -19.93 19.13
C GLY A 33 -10.67 -18.97 18.55
N GLU A 34 -11.96 -19.17 18.84
CA GLU A 34 -13.03 -18.26 18.46
C GLU A 34 -13.27 -17.21 19.54
N LEU A 35 -13.41 -15.97 19.10
CA LEU A 35 -13.82 -14.83 19.91
C LEU A 35 -15.33 -14.92 20.18
N ASP A 36 -15.72 -15.31 21.38
CA ASP A 36 -17.12 -15.33 21.80
C ASP A 36 -17.52 -13.96 22.39
N ILE A 37 -18.75 -13.53 22.12
CA ILE A 37 -19.27 -12.23 22.54
C ILE A 37 -19.79 -12.36 23.97
N ASP A 38 -19.15 -11.69 24.94
CA ASP A 38 -19.61 -11.71 26.32
C ASP A 38 -20.84 -10.79 26.50
N TYR A 39 -22.04 -11.39 26.43
CA TYR A 39 -23.32 -10.70 26.62
C TYR A 39 -23.51 -10.10 28.03
N SER A 40 -22.63 -10.39 29.01
CA SER A 40 -22.74 -9.84 30.37
C SER A 40 -22.58 -8.32 30.43
N LEU A 41 -21.78 -7.74 29.52
CA LEU A 41 -21.60 -6.28 29.39
C LEU A 41 -22.87 -5.57 28.89
N LEU A 42 -23.73 -6.27 28.15
CA LEU A 42 -25.02 -5.75 27.65
C LEU A 42 -26.05 -5.57 28.78
N ILE A 43 -25.91 -6.32 29.88
CA ILE A 43 -26.79 -6.25 31.06
C ILE A 43 -26.40 -5.09 31.99
N GLY A 44 -25.16 -4.60 31.90
CA GLY A 44 -24.62 -3.53 32.75
C GLY A 44 -25.53 -2.30 32.85
N PRO A 45 -25.90 -1.64 31.74
CA PRO A 45 -26.76 -0.46 31.78
C PRO A 45 -28.13 -0.72 32.42
N VAL A 46 -28.70 -1.91 32.23
CA VAL A 46 -30.00 -2.28 32.82
C VAL A 46 -29.89 -2.41 34.34
N LEU A 47 -28.83 -3.07 34.83
CA LEU A 47 -28.57 -3.18 36.26
C LEU A 47 -28.28 -1.83 36.91
N LEU A 48 -27.56 -0.95 36.21
CA LEU A 48 -27.31 0.42 36.64
C LEU A 48 -28.61 1.20 36.80
N LEU A 49 -29.53 1.13 35.83
CA LEU A 49 -30.84 1.77 35.92
C LEU A 49 -31.66 1.25 37.10
N LEU A 50 -31.63 -0.06 37.35
CA LEU A 50 -32.33 -0.69 38.46
C LEU A 50 -31.77 -0.21 39.81
N ALA A 51 -30.44 -0.20 39.95
CA ALA A 51 -29.76 0.34 41.13
C ALA A 51 -30.06 1.82 41.36
N LEU A 52 -30.06 2.63 40.29
CA LEU A 52 -30.36 4.06 40.36
C LEU A 52 -31.82 4.32 40.77
N GLY A 53 -32.78 3.56 40.22
CA GLY A 53 -34.18 3.67 40.59
C GLY A 53 -34.42 3.35 42.07
N LEU A 54 -33.80 2.27 42.57
CA LEU A 54 -33.79 1.91 43.98
C LEU A 54 -33.16 3.00 44.86
N LEU A 55 -32.02 3.54 44.43
CA LEU A 55 -31.34 4.64 45.12
C LEU A 55 -32.23 5.89 45.20
N VAL A 56 -32.93 6.24 44.13
CA VAL A 56 -33.85 7.38 44.09
C VAL A 56 -35.00 7.19 45.06
N LEU A 57 -35.62 6.00 45.15
CA LEU A 57 -36.66 5.74 46.15
C LEU A 57 -36.16 5.96 47.58
N ARG A 58 -34.87 5.70 47.83
CA ARG A 58 -34.25 5.89 49.15
C ARG A 58 -33.87 7.34 49.44
N VAL A 59 -33.35 8.06 48.45
CA VAL A 59 -32.85 9.44 48.58
C VAL A 59 -33.99 10.46 48.48
N PHE A 60 -35.04 10.15 47.73
CA PHE A 60 -36.19 11.05 47.52
C PHE A 60 -36.83 11.56 48.82
N PRO A 61 -37.13 10.73 49.84
CA PRO A 61 -37.68 11.21 51.11
C PRO A 61 -36.77 12.21 51.82
N TRP A 62 -35.45 12.03 51.71
CA TRP A 62 -34.46 12.92 52.31
C TRP A 62 -34.43 14.27 51.62
N VAL A 63 -34.42 14.27 50.28
CA VAL A 63 -34.45 15.50 49.47
C VAL A 63 -35.72 16.30 49.74
N VAL A 64 -36.89 15.64 49.75
CA VAL A 64 -38.16 16.30 50.04
C VAL A 64 -38.19 16.82 51.49
N ALA A 65 -37.63 16.09 52.45
CA ALA A 65 -37.55 16.56 53.84
C ALA A 65 -36.63 17.79 54.02
N ILE A 66 -35.54 17.87 53.26
CA ILE A 66 -34.65 19.04 53.23
C ILE A 66 -35.38 20.23 52.58
N LEU A 67 -36.02 20.03 51.43
CA LEU A 67 -36.80 21.06 50.75
C LEU A 67 -37.95 21.58 51.62
N ALA A 68 -38.62 20.68 52.34
CA ALA A 68 -39.64 21.04 53.32
C ALA A 68 -39.05 21.95 54.41
N ARG A 69 -37.90 21.58 55.00
CA ARG A 69 -37.18 22.37 56.03
C ARG A 69 -36.75 23.75 55.55
N VAL A 70 -36.19 23.84 54.34
CA VAL A 70 -35.75 25.13 53.78
C VAL A 70 -36.94 26.03 53.49
N SER A 71 -38.06 25.44 53.05
CA SER A 71 -39.29 26.16 52.73
C SER A 71 -40.05 26.64 53.97
N GLU A 72 -39.71 26.18 55.19
CA GLU A 72 -40.37 26.61 56.43
C GLU A 72 -40.15 28.08 56.76
N GLY A 73 -39.08 28.70 56.25
CA GLY A 73 -38.76 30.11 56.52
C GLY A 73 -39.27 31.13 55.48
N LEU A 74 -39.58 30.68 54.26
CA LEU A 74 -39.77 31.58 53.09
C LEU A 74 -40.97 31.21 52.20
N GLY A 75 -41.56 30.02 52.38
CA GLY A 75 -42.53 29.46 51.44
C GLY A 75 -44.01 29.79 51.77
N PRO A 76 -44.88 29.92 50.76
CA PRO A 76 -46.34 29.96 50.96
C PRO A 76 -46.88 28.70 51.65
N ALA A 77 -47.95 28.83 52.44
CA ALA A 77 -48.51 27.72 53.24
C ALA A 77 -48.89 26.48 52.41
N TRP A 78 -49.39 26.67 51.18
CA TRP A 78 -49.79 25.56 50.30
C TRP A 78 -48.59 24.70 49.86
N LEU A 79 -47.43 25.32 49.61
CA LEU A 79 -46.21 24.62 49.19
C LEU A 79 -45.63 23.80 50.34
N MET A 80 -45.62 24.37 51.54
CA MET A 80 -45.14 23.72 52.76
C MET A 80 -46.01 22.50 53.14
N GLN A 81 -47.34 22.64 53.03
CA GLN A 81 -48.27 21.55 53.28
C GLN A 81 -48.07 20.41 52.28
N GLY A 82 -47.86 20.73 50.99
CA GLY A 82 -47.59 19.76 49.94
C GLY A 82 -46.29 18.98 50.14
N LEU A 83 -45.19 19.68 50.42
CA LEU A 83 -43.87 19.06 50.69
C LEU A 83 -43.90 18.16 51.94
N ARG A 84 -44.62 18.56 53.00
CA ARG A 84 -44.79 17.72 54.21
C ARG A 84 -45.60 16.47 53.95
N HIS A 85 -46.62 16.53 53.10
CA HIS A 85 -47.40 15.35 52.71
C HIS A 85 -46.52 14.34 51.96
N VAL A 86 -45.78 14.81 50.93
CA VAL A 86 -44.86 13.97 50.13
C VAL A 86 -43.70 13.41 50.97
N SER A 87 -43.20 14.16 51.95
CA SER A 87 -42.13 13.68 52.86
C SER A 87 -42.60 12.56 53.78
N ARG A 88 -43.86 12.60 54.23
CA ARG A 88 -44.43 11.62 55.17
C ARG A 88 -44.96 10.36 54.48
N ASP A 89 -45.44 10.49 53.25
CA ASP A 89 -45.87 9.37 52.41
C ASP A 89 -45.19 9.38 51.03
N PRO A 90 -43.92 8.94 50.95
CA PRO A 90 -43.11 9.10 49.75
C PRO A 90 -43.31 8.01 48.69
N ILE A 91 -44.11 6.95 48.94
CA ILE A 91 -44.18 5.77 48.06
C ILE A 91 -44.81 6.12 46.70
N VAL A 92 -46.00 6.73 46.70
CA VAL A 92 -46.72 7.05 45.47
C VAL A 92 -45.99 8.12 44.65
N PRO A 93 -45.54 9.26 45.23
CA PRO A 93 -44.78 10.26 44.47
C PRO A 93 -43.41 9.74 44.02
N GLY A 94 -42.75 8.92 44.84
CA GLY A 94 -41.45 8.32 44.51
C GLY A 94 -41.54 7.34 43.33
N THR A 95 -42.62 6.56 43.22
CA THR A 95 -42.84 5.65 42.09
C THR A 95 -42.99 6.41 40.77
N LEU A 96 -43.70 7.54 40.78
CA LEU A 96 -43.84 8.42 39.61
C LEU A 96 -42.50 9.03 39.19
N VAL A 97 -41.67 9.46 40.15
CA VAL A 97 -40.32 9.96 39.88
C VAL A 97 -39.44 8.86 39.28
N VAL A 98 -39.50 7.63 39.79
CA VAL A 98 -38.76 6.49 39.21
C VAL A 98 -39.24 6.18 37.80
N LEU A 99 -40.55 6.17 37.54
CA LEU A 99 -41.09 5.96 36.20
C LEU A 99 -40.58 7.04 35.22
N LEU A 100 -40.63 8.31 35.62
CA LEU A 100 -40.12 9.42 34.81
C LEU A 100 -38.60 9.30 34.59
N MET A 101 -37.86 8.94 35.63
CA MET A 101 -36.42 8.71 35.55
C MET A 101 -36.06 7.57 34.59
N VAL A 102 -36.75 6.43 34.68
CA VAL A 102 -36.52 5.29 33.79
C VAL A 102 -36.86 5.66 32.36
N ALA A 103 -37.98 6.36 32.13
CA ALA A 103 -38.38 6.81 30.80
C ALA A 103 -37.34 7.79 30.19
N THR A 104 -36.90 8.78 30.98
CA THR A 104 -35.88 9.74 30.54
C THR A 104 -34.52 9.08 30.30
N ALA A 105 -34.09 8.20 31.19
CA ALA A 105 -32.83 7.49 31.04
C ALA A 105 -32.84 6.55 29.83
N LEU A 106 -33.94 5.83 29.58
CA LEU A 106 -34.10 5.01 28.38
C LEU A 106 -34.05 5.86 27.11
N GLY A 107 -34.67 7.05 27.12
CA GLY A 107 -34.59 8.01 26.01
C GLY A 107 -33.16 8.50 25.74
N VAL A 108 -32.43 8.90 26.78
CA VAL A 108 -31.03 9.36 26.67
C VAL A 108 -30.10 8.24 26.21
N ILE A 109 -30.22 7.04 26.79
CA ILE A 109 -29.42 5.87 26.41
C ILE A 109 -29.72 5.47 24.97
N GLY A 110 -31.00 5.41 24.57
CA GLY A 110 -31.39 5.09 23.20
C GLY A 110 -30.85 6.10 22.19
N SER A 111 -30.90 7.40 22.51
CA SER A 111 -30.34 8.46 21.67
C SER A 111 -28.82 8.37 21.57
N ALA A 112 -28.11 8.19 22.68
CA ALA A 112 -26.66 8.02 22.70
C ALA A 112 -26.24 6.79 21.89
N PHE A 113 -26.88 5.63 22.13
CA PHE A 113 -26.61 4.41 21.38
C PHE A 113 -26.85 4.61 19.88
N SER A 114 -28.00 5.18 19.49
CA SER A 114 -28.30 5.47 18.08
C SER A 114 -27.23 6.36 17.44
N SER A 115 -26.83 7.45 18.11
CA SER A 115 -25.83 8.37 17.57
C SER A 115 -24.44 7.73 17.42
N THR A 116 -24.03 6.91 18.39
CA THR A 116 -22.74 6.20 18.34
C THR A 116 -22.73 5.07 17.32
N LEU A 117 -23.86 4.36 17.17
CA LEU A 117 -24.01 3.32 16.17
C LEU A 117 -24.01 3.93 14.77
N GLU A 118 -24.76 5.00 14.54
CA GLU A 118 -24.78 5.71 13.27
C GLU A 118 -23.39 6.22 12.89
N ARG A 119 -22.68 6.86 13.83
CA ARG A 119 -21.29 7.29 13.62
C ARG A 119 -20.37 6.11 13.29
N SER A 120 -20.45 5.02 14.06
CA SER A 120 -19.62 3.82 13.82
C SER A 120 -19.90 3.17 12.46
N GLN A 121 -21.17 3.08 12.06
CA GLN A 121 -21.55 2.56 10.75
C GLN A 121 -21.08 3.48 9.62
N ARG A 122 -21.22 4.80 9.78
CA ARG A 122 -20.74 5.79 8.81
C ARG A 122 -19.22 5.72 8.65
N ASP A 123 -18.47 5.69 9.75
CA ASP A 123 -17.01 5.59 9.73
C ASP A 123 -16.56 4.28 9.07
N ARG A 124 -17.22 3.15 9.36
CA ARG A 124 -16.93 1.86 8.71
C ARG A 124 -17.24 1.91 7.22
N ALA A 125 -18.34 2.53 6.81
CA ALA A 125 -18.70 2.68 5.41
C ALA A 125 -17.66 3.52 4.66
N LEU A 126 -17.26 4.67 5.23
CA LEU A 126 -16.22 5.54 4.67
C LEU A 126 -14.86 4.82 4.61
N TYR A 127 -14.49 4.07 5.65
CA TYR A 127 -13.27 3.27 5.65
C TYR A 127 -13.24 2.18 4.57
N MET A 128 -14.35 1.47 4.39
CA MET A 128 -14.47 0.41 3.39
C MET A 128 -14.51 0.96 1.96
N ALA A 129 -15.17 2.10 1.76
CA ALA A 129 -15.24 2.77 0.47
C ALA A 129 -13.87 3.37 0.11
N GLY A 130 -13.23 4.07 1.05
CA GLY A 130 -11.96 4.76 0.88
C GLY A 130 -12.08 6.18 0.33
N SER A 131 -13.12 6.44 -0.44
CA SER A 131 -13.47 7.70 -1.10
C SER A 131 -14.99 7.80 -1.25
N ASP A 132 -15.50 8.90 -1.81
CA ASP A 132 -16.94 9.07 -2.08
C ASP A 132 -17.48 8.04 -3.10
N LEU A 133 -16.69 7.74 -4.14
CA LEU A 133 -16.97 6.70 -5.12
C LEU A 133 -15.70 5.89 -5.41
N ARG A 134 -15.83 4.57 -5.37
CA ARG A 134 -14.77 3.63 -5.74
C ARG A 134 -15.27 2.70 -6.84
N ILE A 135 -14.56 2.67 -7.95
CA ILE A 135 -14.83 1.78 -9.08
C ILE A 135 -13.77 0.69 -9.07
N GLU A 136 -14.20 -0.55 -8.93
CA GLU A 136 -13.33 -1.70 -9.12
C GLU A 136 -13.53 -2.28 -10.52
N HIS A 137 -12.46 -2.32 -11.30
CA HIS A 137 -12.45 -3.10 -12.53
C HIS A 137 -11.63 -4.37 -12.30
N ASN A 138 -12.12 -5.49 -12.81
CA ASN A 138 -11.37 -6.74 -12.81
C ASN A 138 -10.30 -6.66 -13.92
N GLY A 139 -9.17 -6.02 -13.62
CA GLY A 139 -7.94 -6.12 -14.41
C GLY A 139 -7.20 -7.44 -14.14
N ASP A 140 -6.38 -7.87 -15.10
CA ASP A 140 -5.54 -9.07 -14.97
C ASP A 140 -4.68 -9.02 -13.69
N ARG A 141 -4.36 -10.18 -13.10
CA ARG A 141 -3.59 -10.35 -11.84
C ARG A 141 -2.12 -9.87 -11.89
N THR A 142 -1.77 -9.09 -12.90
CA THR A 142 -0.44 -8.54 -13.16
C THR A 142 -0.54 -7.01 -13.10
N PRO A 143 0.50 -6.29 -12.64
CA PRO A 143 0.51 -4.83 -12.72
C PRO A 143 0.26 -4.41 -14.17
N THR A 144 -0.96 -3.96 -14.48
CA THR A 144 -1.29 -3.39 -15.77
C THR A 144 -1.01 -1.89 -15.70
N PRO A 145 -0.69 -1.26 -16.84
CA PRO A 145 -0.63 0.19 -16.92
C PRO A 145 -1.95 0.81 -16.46
N LEU A 146 -1.87 2.03 -15.93
CA LEU A 146 -3.06 2.81 -15.63
C LEU A 146 -3.90 2.98 -16.90
N LEU A 147 -5.21 2.87 -16.75
CA LEU A 147 -6.13 2.83 -17.88
C LEU A 147 -6.53 4.24 -18.34
N GLY A 148 -6.10 5.29 -17.61
CA GLY A 148 -6.54 6.67 -17.83
C GLY A 148 -8.01 6.87 -17.46
N LEU A 149 -8.55 6.01 -16.59
CA LEU A 149 -9.88 6.11 -16.01
C LEU A 149 -9.99 7.29 -15.06
N SER A 150 -8.91 7.73 -14.41
CA SER A 150 -8.89 9.00 -13.65
C SER A 150 -9.26 10.16 -14.56
N ASP A 151 -8.56 10.33 -15.69
CA ASP A 151 -8.82 11.41 -16.66
C ASP A 151 -10.27 11.39 -17.17
N VAL A 152 -10.79 10.20 -17.48
CA VAL A 152 -12.17 10.02 -17.95
C VAL A 152 -13.19 10.33 -16.84
N ALA A 153 -12.87 10.01 -15.59
CA ALA A 153 -13.72 10.30 -14.45
C ALA A 153 -13.75 11.80 -14.12
N GLU A 154 -12.63 12.51 -14.27
CA GLU A 154 -12.54 13.96 -14.09
C GLU A 154 -13.26 14.74 -15.19
N GLU A 155 -13.38 14.20 -16.41
CA GLU A 155 -14.20 14.80 -17.47
C GLU A 155 -15.72 14.69 -17.17
N ALA A 156 -16.13 13.84 -16.22
CA ALA A 156 -17.53 13.69 -15.86
C ALA A 156 -18.03 14.85 -14.96
N ASP A 157 -19.24 15.32 -15.23
CA ASP A 157 -19.87 16.39 -14.46
C ASP A 157 -20.10 15.96 -13.00
N GLY A 158 -19.57 16.74 -12.04
CA GLY A 158 -19.67 16.48 -10.61
C GLY A 158 -18.51 15.69 -9.98
N THR A 159 -17.43 15.43 -10.72
CA THR A 159 -16.16 14.90 -10.17
C THR A 159 -15.18 16.05 -9.94
N ASP A 160 -14.72 16.24 -8.70
CA ASP A 160 -13.68 17.24 -8.39
C ASP A 160 -12.27 16.69 -8.68
N THR A 161 -11.99 15.45 -8.26
CA THR A 161 -10.68 14.78 -8.43
C THR A 161 -10.90 13.27 -8.53
N ALA A 162 -10.09 12.59 -9.34
CA ALA A 162 -10.11 11.13 -9.42
C ALA A 162 -8.70 10.54 -9.44
N VAL A 163 -8.46 9.56 -8.56
CA VAL A 163 -7.17 8.87 -8.48
C VAL A 163 -7.33 7.40 -8.84
N GLU A 164 -6.44 6.91 -9.70
CA GLU A 164 -6.27 5.47 -9.90
C GLU A 164 -5.35 4.88 -8.83
N VAL A 165 -5.70 3.70 -8.34
CA VAL A 165 -4.88 2.94 -7.38
C VAL A 165 -4.72 1.51 -7.87
N THR A 166 -3.55 0.94 -7.63
CA THR A 166 -3.27 -0.46 -7.99
C THR A 166 -3.17 -1.30 -6.74
N ARG A 167 -4.03 -2.31 -6.62
CA ARG A 167 -3.97 -3.30 -5.54
C ARG A 167 -3.41 -4.62 -6.04
N ILE A 168 -2.36 -5.10 -5.40
CA ILE A 168 -1.71 -6.38 -5.73
C ILE A 168 -1.54 -7.19 -4.45
N ARG A 169 -1.57 -8.51 -4.59
CA ARG A 169 -1.20 -9.41 -3.49
C ARG A 169 0.27 -9.79 -3.62
N GLY A 170 1.05 -9.47 -2.60
CA GLY A 170 2.40 -9.96 -2.42
C GLY A 170 2.43 -11.22 -1.57
N SER A 171 3.57 -11.89 -1.57
CA SER A 171 3.93 -12.86 -0.56
C SER A 171 5.37 -12.64 -0.13
N ARG A 172 5.69 -13.07 1.09
CA ARG A 172 7.07 -13.17 1.53
C ARG A 172 7.59 -14.58 1.32
N LEU A 173 8.78 -14.70 0.76
CA LEU A 173 9.57 -15.93 0.78
C LEU A 173 10.45 -15.88 2.02
N ILE A 174 9.88 -16.09 3.21
CA ILE A 174 10.71 -16.31 4.41
C ILE A 174 11.38 -17.68 4.28
N ALA A 175 12.62 -17.79 4.73
CA ALA A 175 13.31 -19.06 4.95
C ALA A 175 12.57 -19.90 6.02
N GLY A 176 11.47 -20.53 5.65
CA GLY A 176 10.67 -21.37 6.54
C GLY A 176 9.17 -21.26 6.29
N PHE A 177 8.68 -21.98 5.28
CA PHE A 177 7.32 -22.51 5.07
C PHE A 177 6.05 -21.65 5.28
N SER A 178 6.13 -20.40 5.74
CA SER A 178 5.00 -19.46 5.82
C SER A 178 5.00 -18.53 4.60
N THR A 179 4.00 -18.65 3.73
CA THR A 179 3.70 -17.65 2.70
C THR A 179 2.50 -16.83 3.17
N GLU A 180 2.72 -15.92 4.10
CA GLU A 180 1.69 -14.93 4.43
C GLU A 180 1.46 -14.03 3.22
N THR A 181 0.19 -13.86 2.88
CA THR A 181 -0.25 -12.97 1.81
C THR A 181 -0.29 -11.56 2.35
N ILE A 182 0.37 -10.65 1.65
CA ILE A 182 0.44 -9.23 2.02
C ILE A 182 -0.37 -8.44 0.99
N SER A 183 -1.24 -7.54 1.46
CA SER A 183 -1.92 -6.58 0.59
C SER A 183 -0.98 -5.44 0.25
N ILE A 184 -0.79 -5.19 -1.04
CA ILE A 184 0.02 -4.07 -1.53
C ILE A 184 -0.92 -3.10 -2.21
N LEU A 185 -0.97 -1.86 -1.72
CA LEU A 185 -1.72 -0.78 -2.33
C LEU A 185 -0.75 0.28 -2.86
N ALA A 186 -0.76 0.49 -4.16
CA ALA A 186 0.01 1.52 -4.80
C ALA A 186 -0.91 2.70 -5.13
N VAL A 187 -0.55 3.89 -4.63
CA VAL A 187 -1.37 5.11 -4.71
C VAL A 187 -0.61 6.22 -5.43
N ASP A 188 -1.31 7.09 -6.16
CA ASP A 188 -0.68 8.32 -6.66
C ASP A 188 -0.48 9.29 -5.49
N THR A 189 0.77 9.49 -5.09
CA THR A 189 1.10 10.27 -3.90
C THR A 189 0.83 11.78 -4.06
N GLU A 190 0.61 12.26 -5.29
CA GLU A 190 0.29 13.67 -5.55
C GLU A 190 -1.17 13.98 -5.23
N ASP A 191 -2.11 13.18 -5.76
CA ASP A 191 -3.55 13.50 -5.72
C ASP A 191 -4.34 12.63 -4.71
N PHE A 192 -3.75 11.58 -4.13
CA PHE A 192 -4.49 10.65 -3.28
C PHE A 192 -5.05 11.29 -2.00
N GLU A 193 -4.44 12.36 -1.52
CA GLU A 193 -4.92 13.06 -0.32
C GLU A 193 -6.26 13.78 -0.52
N ASP A 194 -6.55 14.24 -1.75
CA ASP A 194 -7.77 14.96 -2.08
C ASP A 194 -8.97 14.02 -2.22
N VAL A 195 -8.72 12.73 -2.47
CA VAL A 195 -9.76 11.73 -2.72
C VAL A 195 -10.00 10.80 -1.52
N ALA A 196 -8.95 10.49 -0.74
CA ALA A 196 -9.03 9.46 0.28
C ALA A 196 -9.54 9.97 1.63
N TRP A 197 -10.52 9.26 2.20
CA TRP A 197 -11.01 9.53 3.55
C TRP A 197 -10.03 9.02 4.60
N HIS A 198 -9.48 9.92 5.42
CA HIS A 198 -8.52 9.60 6.47
C HIS A 198 -8.96 10.13 7.85
N ARG A 199 -8.57 9.42 8.91
CA ARG A 199 -8.74 9.89 10.30
C ARG A 199 -7.39 10.04 11.00
N PRO A 200 -7.23 11.05 11.87
CA PRO A 200 -5.95 11.30 12.57
C PRO A 200 -5.42 10.12 13.40
N ASP A 201 -6.29 9.22 13.87
CA ASP A 201 -5.90 8.08 14.68
C ASP A 201 -5.41 6.86 13.89
N PHE A 202 -5.37 6.93 12.54
CA PHE A 202 -4.91 5.81 11.72
C PHE A 202 -3.38 5.63 11.70
N ALA A 203 -2.64 6.73 11.89
CA ALA A 203 -1.18 6.74 11.78
C ALA A 203 -0.54 7.55 12.92
N ASN A 204 -0.88 7.24 14.17
CA ASN A 204 -0.32 7.90 15.37
C ASN A 204 -0.38 9.44 15.35
N GLY A 205 -1.44 10.02 14.75
CA GLY A 205 -1.64 11.46 14.66
C GLY A 205 -1.04 12.13 13.40
N LYS A 206 -0.35 11.39 12.52
CA LYS A 206 0.18 11.92 11.27
C LYS A 206 -0.95 12.17 10.25
N SER A 207 -0.87 13.27 9.49
CA SER A 207 -1.83 13.58 8.42
C SER A 207 -1.60 12.69 7.21
N LEU A 208 -2.63 12.52 6.37
CA LEU A 208 -2.50 11.79 5.11
C LEU A 208 -1.47 12.45 4.17
N GLU A 209 -1.46 13.78 4.07
CA GLU A 209 -0.43 14.58 3.39
C GLU A 209 0.99 14.22 3.85
N GLY A 210 1.19 14.12 5.16
CA GLY A 210 2.46 13.73 5.75
C GLY A 210 2.86 12.29 5.38
N LEU A 211 1.89 11.39 5.26
CA LEU A 211 2.14 10.01 4.85
C LEU A 211 2.47 9.91 3.36
N MET A 212 1.74 10.64 2.50
CA MET A 212 2.00 10.64 1.06
C MET A 212 3.35 11.27 0.74
N SER A 213 3.72 12.37 1.41
CA SER A 213 5.04 12.99 1.25
C SER A 213 6.20 12.10 1.72
N ASP A 214 6.01 11.20 2.69
CA ASP A 214 7.04 10.23 3.09
C ASP A 214 7.33 9.18 2.00
N ILE A 215 6.29 8.73 1.29
CA ILE A 215 6.42 7.70 0.25
C ILE A 215 6.52 8.26 -1.16
N ALA A 216 6.35 9.57 -1.32
CA ALA A 216 6.48 10.26 -2.60
C ALA A 216 7.87 10.03 -3.20
N PRO A 217 7.97 9.94 -4.54
CA PRO A 217 9.24 9.71 -5.21
C PRO A 217 10.22 10.84 -4.90
N GLY A 218 11.41 10.50 -4.38
CA GLY A 218 12.42 11.48 -4.04
C GLY A 218 12.98 12.25 -5.27
N PRO A 219 13.55 13.45 -5.08
CA PRO A 219 14.10 14.31 -6.15
C PRO A 219 15.30 13.71 -6.93
N SER A 220 15.77 12.52 -6.53
CA SER A 220 16.83 11.76 -7.18
C SER A 220 16.42 11.17 -8.54
N THR A 221 15.14 11.23 -8.91
CA THR A 221 14.67 10.96 -10.29
C THR A 221 15.00 12.10 -11.26
N THR A 222 15.42 13.29 -10.79
CA THR A 222 15.63 14.46 -11.67
C THR A 222 16.84 15.34 -11.38
N THR A 223 17.62 15.12 -10.31
CA THR A 223 18.67 16.09 -9.93
C THR A 223 20.08 15.51 -10.04
N ASN A 224 20.66 15.59 -11.25
CA ASN A 224 22.11 15.71 -11.59
C ASN A 224 22.39 15.35 -13.07
N GLY A 225 21.48 15.68 -14.01
CA GLY A 225 21.67 15.36 -15.43
C GLY A 225 21.67 13.87 -15.77
N HIS A 226 21.45 13.00 -14.78
CA HIS A 226 21.20 11.56 -14.93
C HIS A 226 19.87 11.29 -14.23
N GLY A 227 18.76 11.55 -14.94
CA GLY A 227 17.48 10.94 -14.57
C GLY A 227 17.57 9.42 -14.66
N GLU A 228 16.47 8.72 -14.37
CA GLU A 228 16.39 7.29 -14.71
C GLU A 228 16.59 7.12 -16.23
N GLY A 229 17.69 6.45 -16.62
CA GLY A 229 18.05 6.24 -18.02
C GLY A 229 18.81 7.38 -18.72
N ILE A 230 19.03 7.19 -20.03
CA ILE A 230 19.75 8.13 -20.90
C ILE A 230 18.78 8.66 -21.97
N VAL A 231 18.53 9.97 -21.95
CA VAL A 231 17.69 10.63 -22.97
C VAL A 231 18.42 10.62 -24.31
N LEU A 232 17.78 10.02 -25.31
CA LEU A 232 18.27 9.95 -26.68
C LEU A 232 17.96 11.27 -27.43
N PRO A 233 18.81 11.69 -28.38
CA PRO A 233 18.49 12.77 -29.31
C PRO A 233 17.12 12.55 -29.99
N GLN A 234 16.36 13.63 -30.21
CA GLN A 234 15.01 13.55 -30.80
C GLN A 234 14.99 12.91 -32.20
N ASP A 235 16.09 13.01 -32.94
CA ASP A 235 16.27 12.49 -34.29
C ASP A 235 16.87 11.08 -34.33
N THR A 236 16.96 10.39 -33.18
CA THR A 236 17.50 9.01 -33.12
C THR A 236 16.64 8.05 -33.92
N ARG A 237 17.26 7.33 -34.87
CA ARG A 237 16.61 6.32 -35.72
C ARG A 237 16.92 4.89 -35.28
N ALA A 238 18.13 4.67 -34.78
CA ALA A 238 18.60 3.36 -34.36
C ALA A 238 19.54 3.48 -33.15
N LEU A 239 19.70 2.36 -32.43
CA LEU A 239 20.76 2.17 -31.44
C LEU A 239 21.87 1.35 -32.06
N SER A 240 23.12 1.80 -31.93
CA SER A 240 24.31 1.03 -32.27
C SER A 240 24.98 0.51 -31.00
N LEU A 241 25.32 -0.78 -30.96
CA LEU A 241 25.95 -1.41 -29.81
C LEU A 241 27.08 -2.34 -30.23
N TRP A 242 28.22 -2.27 -29.55
CA TRP A 242 29.28 -3.28 -29.66
C TRP A 242 29.16 -4.27 -28.52
N VAL A 243 28.97 -5.54 -28.85
CA VAL A 243 28.85 -6.61 -27.85
C VAL A 243 29.62 -7.86 -28.26
N ARG A 244 30.09 -8.60 -27.25
CA ARG A 244 30.74 -9.90 -27.41
C ARG A 244 30.24 -10.85 -26.32
N PRO A 245 29.51 -11.92 -26.67
CA PRO A 245 29.15 -12.93 -25.69
C PRO A 245 30.41 -13.75 -25.32
N GLY A 246 30.52 -14.16 -24.06
CA GLY A 246 31.62 -15.02 -23.60
C GLY A 246 31.64 -16.39 -24.29
N ARG A 247 30.46 -16.85 -24.73
CA ARG A 247 30.26 -18.03 -25.58
C ARG A 247 29.01 -17.84 -26.46
N PRO A 248 28.96 -18.41 -27.68
CA PRO A 248 27.78 -18.33 -28.52
C PRO A 248 26.55 -18.90 -27.81
N ASP A 249 25.48 -18.12 -27.78
CA ASP A 249 24.19 -18.53 -27.25
C ASP A 249 23.07 -18.22 -28.25
N PHE A 250 22.67 -19.25 -29.01
CA PHE A 250 21.61 -19.16 -30.03
C PHE A 250 20.21 -19.00 -29.44
N ASN A 251 20.06 -19.29 -28.15
CA ASN A 251 18.78 -19.20 -27.46
C ASN A 251 18.61 -17.87 -26.74
N SER A 252 19.62 -17.01 -26.70
CA SER A 252 19.52 -15.68 -26.11
C SER A 252 19.46 -14.57 -27.17
N GLN A 253 18.74 -13.52 -26.83
CA GLN A 253 18.69 -12.29 -27.60
C GLN A 253 18.90 -11.09 -26.69
N LEU A 254 19.52 -10.07 -27.24
CA LEU A 254 19.65 -8.78 -26.62
C LEU A 254 18.44 -7.91 -26.97
N LEU A 255 17.87 -7.27 -25.97
CA LEU A 255 16.77 -6.32 -26.07
C LEU A 255 17.20 -5.01 -25.40
N ALA A 256 16.67 -3.89 -25.88
CA ALA A 256 16.73 -2.62 -25.18
C ALA A 256 15.33 -2.28 -24.65
N ARG A 257 15.26 -1.75 -23.44
CA ARG A 257 14.05 -1.19 -22.81
C ARG A 257 14.14 0.32 -22.87
N LEU A 258 13.13 0.95 -23.44
CA LEU A 258 13.03 2.38 -23.60
C LEU A 258 11.71 2.89 -23.02
N GLN A 259 11.72 4.18 -22.71
CA GLN A 259 10.53 4.96 -22.41
C GLN A 259 10.35 6.03 -23.47
N ASP A 260 9.11 6.33 -23.83
CA ASP A 260 8.79 7.43 -24.73
C ASP A 260 8.51 8.74 -23.98
N SER A 261 8.28 9.83 -24.71
CA SER A 261 8.05 11.15 -24.10
C SER A 261 6.77 11.25 -23.26
N GLN A 262 5.84 10.31 -23.44
CA GLN A 262 4.56 10.21 -22.72
C GLN A 262 4.63 9.12 -21.64
N GLY A 263 5.84 8.70 -21.25
CA GLY A 263 6.05 7.71 -20.22
C GLY A 263 5.84 6.25 -20.65
N PHE A 264 5.45 5.97 -21.90
CA PHE A 264 5.18 4.60 -22.35
C PHE A 264 6.45 3.75 -22.41
N TYR A 265 6.46 2.64 -21.67
CA TYR A 265 7.58 1.70 -21.70
C TYR A 265 7.43 0.68 -22.84
N PHE A 266 8.51 0.43 -23.56
CA PHE A 266 8.56 -0.58 -24.61
C PHE A 266 9.92 -1.27 -24.69
N ASP A 267 9.91 -2.48 -25.26
CA ASP A 267 11.14 -3.20 -25.57
C ASP A 267 11.37 -3.23 -27.07
N MET A 268 12.62 -3.10 -27.52
CA MET A 268 13.01 -3.30 -28.93
C MET A 268 14.09 -4.39 -29.04
N PRO A 269 14.08 -5.21 -30.11
CA PRO A 269 15.09 -6.22 -30.32
C PRO A 269 16.37 -5.61 -30.87
N ILE A 270 17.52 -5.97 -30.27
CA ILE A 270 18.84 -5.60 -30.81
C ILE A 270 19.36 -6.71 -31.73
N GLY A 271 19.39 -7.95 -31.24
CA GLY A 271 19.95 -9.07 -32.01
C GLY A 271 20.14 -10.35 -31.21
N GLY A 272 20.42 -11.47 -31.90
CA GLY A 272 20.72 -12.75 -31.26
C GLY A 272 22.18 -12.87 -30.80
N LEU A 273 22.43 -13.62 -29.72
CA LEU A 273 23.76 -13.78 -29.11
C LEU A 273 24.52 -15.05 -29.58
N GLY A 274 24.06 -15.69 -30.65
CA GLY A 274 24.66 -16.90 -31.24
C GLY A 274 25.88 -16.63 -32.13
N PHE A 275 26.88 -15.89 -31.63
CA PHE A 275 28.09 -15.56 -32.38
C PHE A 275 29.34 -15.54 -31.51
N ASN A 276 30.51 -15.51 -32.15
CA ASN A 276 31.82 -15.41 -31.51
C ASN A 276 32.45 -14.03 -31.79
N GLY A 277 33.25 -13.55 -30.83
CA GLY A 277 33.99 -12.29 -30.97
C GLY A 277 33.11 -11.05 -30.87
N TRP A 278 33.69 -9.89 -31.17
CA TRP A 278 32.98 -8.61 -31.19
C TRP A 278 32.08 -8.49 -32.41
N ARG A 279 30.85 -8.00 -32.18
CA ARG A 279 29.91 -7.67 -33.23
C ARG A 279 29.24 -6.34 -32.93
N ARG A 280 29.13 -5.51 -33.96
CA ARG A 280 28.31 -4.30 -33.94
C ARG A 280 26.88 -4.66 -34.33
N PHE A 281 25.93 -4.29 -33.51
CA PHE A 281 24.51 -4.23 -33.87
C PHE A 281 24.13 -2.80 -34.20
N GLU A 282 23.20 -2.66 -35.14
CA GLU A 282 22.50 -1.43 -35.43
C GLU A 282 21.03 -1.80 -35.56
N ALA A 283 20.22 -1.34 -34.61
CA ALA A 283 18.83 -1.75 -34.48
C ALA A 283 17.94 -0.51 -34.51
N GLU A 284 17.08 -0.43 -35.52
CA GLU A 284 16.06 0.62 -35.62
C GLU A 284 15.12 0.58 -34.40
N ILE A 285 14.70 1.75 -33.94
CA ILE A 285 13.79 1.85 -32.79
C ILE A 285 12.40 1.41 -33.24
N THR A 286 12.13 0.12 -33.06
CA THR A 286 10.83 -0.50 -33.36
C THR A 286 10.33 -1.24 -32.12
N PRO A 287 9.20 -0.83 -31.53
CA PRO A 287 8.68 -1.49 -30.35
C PRO A 287 8.26 -2.92 -30.65
N LEU A 288 8.44 -3.81 -29.68
CA LEU A 288 7.86 -5.14 -29.68
C LEU A 288 6.40 -5.06 -29.19
N PRO A 289 5.52 -5.96 -29.66
CA PRO A 289 4.17 -6.03 -29.12
C PRO A 289 4.22 -6.37 -27.63
N THR A 290 3.42 -5.68 -26.82
CA THR A 290 3.32 -5.81 -25.36
C THR A 290 2.94 -7.22 -24.91
N SER A 291 2.19 -7.96 -25.74
CA SER A 291 1.94 -9.39 -25.54
C SER A 291 2.93 -10.26 -26.31
N GLY A 292 3.29 -11.41 -25.73
CA GLY A 292 3.98 -12.49 -26.45
C GLY A 292 3.15 -13.10 -27.59
N ARG A 293 1.84 -12.82 -27.62
CA ARG A 293 0.95 -13.17 -28.73
C ARG A 293 1.17 -12.19 -29.88
N ARG A 294 1.36 -12.72 -31.09
CA ARG A 294 1.39 -11.91 -32.33
C ARG A 294 0.00 -11.67 -32.91
N PHE A 295 -0.97 -12.49 -32.50
CA PHE A 295 -2.32 -12.47 -33.02
C PHE A 295 -3.33 -12.52 -31.87
N SER A 296 -4.42 -11.77 -32.02
CA SER A 296 -5.63 -11.90 -31.20
C SER A 296 -6.82 -12.06 -32.13
N GLY A 297 -7.60 -13.13 -31.97
CA GLY A 297 -8.74 -13.43 -32.86
C GLY A 297 -8.38 -13.51 -34.36
N GLY A 298 -7.18 -13.96 -34.70
CA GLY A 298 -6.71 -14.07 -36.09
C GLY A 298 -6.22 -12.76 -36.74
N ARG A 299 -6.26 -11.63 -36.02
CA ARG A 299 -5.69 -10.35 -36.49
C ARG A 299 -4.32 -10.09 -35.86
N PRO A 300 -3.34 -9.53 -36.61
CA PRO A 300 -2.08 -9.07 -36.03
C PRO A 300 -2.36 -8.04 -34.94
N ILE A 301 -1.69 -8.17 -33.80
CA ILE A 301 -1.73 -7.13 -32.77
C ILE A 301 -0.93 -5.93 -33.28
N PRO A 302 -1.51 -4.71 -33.35
CA PRO A 302 -0.79 -3.52 -33.78
C PRO A 302 0.45 -3.31 -32.92
N LEU A 303 1.52 -2.82 -33.53
CA LEU A 303 2.65 -2.30 -32.76
C LEU A 303 2.17 -1.03 -32.03
N PRO A 304 2.60 -0.81 -30.78
CA PRO A 304 2.26 0.43 -30.09
C PRO A 304 2.89 1.61 -30.82
N GLU A 305 2.15 2.72 -30.90
CA GLU A 305 2.69 3.99 -31.34
C GLU A 305 3.53 4.59 -30.20
N VAL A 306 4.77 4.98 -30.51
CA VAL A 306 5.74 5.51 -29.55
C VAL A 306 6.21 6.88 -30.00
N THR A 307 6.38 7.81 -29.07
CA THR A 307 6.69 9.22 -29.36
C THR A 307 8.08 9.64 -28.87
N PRO A 308 8.96 10.16 -29.76
CA PRO A 308 10.26 10.67 -29.34
C PRO A 308 10.15 11.99 -28.54
N PRO A 309 11.17 12.40 -27.77
CA PRO A 309 12.42 11.69 -27.54
C PRO A 309 12.22 10.42 -26.71
N PHE A 310 13.13 9.46 -26.91
CA PHE A 310 13.13 8.22 -26.13
C PHE A 310 14.19 8.27 -25.05
N THR A 311 13.95 7.61 -23.93
CA THR A 311 14.90 7.41 -22.85
C THR A 311 15.33 5.95 -22.83
N LEU A 312 16.62 5.67 -22.98
CA LEU A 312 17.18 4.32 -22.84
C LEU A 312 17.29 3.97 -21.36
N LEU A 313 16.52 2.98 -20.92
CA LEU A 313 16.47 2.56 -19.52
C LEU A 313 17.39 1.36 -19.24
N ALA A 314 17.31 0.33 -20.08
CA ALA A 314 18.04 -0.91 -19.85
C ALA A 314 18.41 -1.66 -21.14
N LEU A 315 19.47 -2.46 -21.02
CA LEU A 315 19.92 -3.43 -22.02
C LEU A 315 19.89 -4.82 -21.38
N ARG A 316 19.03 -5.70 -21.91
CA ARG A 316 18.66 -6.97 -21.26
C ARG A 316 18.84 -8.18 -22.17
N VAL A 317 19.30 -9.27 -21.58
CA VAL A 317 19.42 -10.58 -22.21
C VAL A 317 18.15 -11.38 -21.92
N ALA A 318 17.40 -11.67 -22.97
CA ALA A 318 16.19 -12.48 -22.88
C ALA A 318 16.40 -13.83 -23.57
N ALA A 319 15.97 -14.92 -22.92
CA ALA A 319 15.94 -16.24 -23.54
C ALA A 319 14.74 -16.36 -24.51
N ARG A 320 14.93 -17.06 -25.63
CA ARG A 320 13.92 -17.38 -26.65
C ARG A 320 13.10 -18.63 -26.30
N GLY A 321 13.45 -19.34 -25.23
CA GLY A 321 12.77 -20.57 -24.78
C GLY A 321 12.81 -20.73 -23.25
N PRO A 322 11.96 -21.62 -22.69
CA PRO A 322 11.91 -21.87 -21.25
C PRO A 322 13.20 -22.56 -20.75
N GLY A 323 13.57 -22.27 -19.49
CA GLY A 323 14.58 -23.07 -18.77
C GLY A 323 16.03 -22.56 -18.78
N PHE A 324 16.29 -21.34 -19.23
CA PHE A 324 17.67 -20.83 -19.26
C PHE A 324 18.17 -20.41 -17.87
N THR A 325 18.99 -21.25 -17.24
CA THR A 325 19.67 -20.97 -15.95
C THR A 325 21.19 -21.05 -16.06
N GLU A 326 21.73 -21.17 -17.27
CA GLU A 326 23.17 -21.29 -17.44
C GLU A 326 23.88 -19.96 -17.14
N PRO A 327 25.06 -20.02 -16.52
CA PRO A 327 25.87 -18.85 -16.28
C PRO A 327 26.42 -18.31 -17.60
N GLY A 328 26.72 -17.02 -17.60
CA GLY A 328 27.24 -16.36 -18.79
C GLY A 328 27.82 -15.00 -18.49
N VAL A 329 28.51 -14.47 -19.49
CA VAL A 329 29.07 -13.12 -19.49
C VAL A 329 28.85 -12.50 -20.86
N LEU A 330 28.51 -11.21 -20.86
CA LEU A 330 28.38 -10.38 -22.04
C LEU A 330 29.31 -9.17 -21.87
N PHE A 331 30.21 -9.00 -22.84
CA PHE A 331 31.12 -7.85 -22.88
C PHE A 331 30.53 -6.75 -23.77
N TRP A 332 30.75 -5.50 -23.37
CA TRP A 332 30.20 -4.29 -23.97
C TRP A 332 31.32 -3.34 -24.37
N GLY A 333 31.35 -2.95 -25.64
CA GLY A 333 32.38 -2.07 -26.20
C GLY A 333 31.89 -0.63 -26.42
N GLY A 334 30.59 -0.40 -26.35
CA GLY A 334 29.99 0.92 -26.45
C GLY A 334 28.54 0.86 -26.91
N VAL A 335 27.81 1.93 -26.63
CA VAL A 335 26.44 2.18 -27.06
C VAL A 335 26.32 3.62 -27.59
N ALA A 336 25.72 3.77 -28.76
CA ALA A 336 25.51 5.08 -29.38
C ALA A 336 24.10 5.18 -29.99
N ALA A 337 23.62 6.42 -30.09
CA ALA A 337 22.42 6.77 -30.83
C ALA A 337 22.80 7.12 -32.28
N VAL A 338 22.14 6.49 -33.24
CA VAL A 338 22.33 6.78 -34.67
C VAL A 338 21.33 7.84 -35.08
N THR A 339 21.83 9.01 -35.46
CA THR A 339 21.04 10.13 -35.97
C THR A 339 21.36 10.39 -37.45
N PRO A 340 20.55 11.18 -38.17
CA PRO A 340 20.85 11.57 -39.55
C PRO A 340 22.17 12.33 -39.71
N THR A 341 22.66 12.95 -38.64
CA THR A 341 23.90 13.76 -38.64
C THR A 341 25.14 12.96 -38.24
N GLY A 342 24.98 11.75 -37.72
CA GLY A 342 26.07 10.85 -37.32
C GLY A 342 25.72 10.03 -36.07
N GLU A 343 26.71 9.31 -35.55
CA GLU A 343 26.56 8.61 -34.27
C GLU A 343 26.85 9.54 -33.10
N ARG A 344 25.95 9.57 -32.12
CA ARG A 344 26.17 10.20 -30.82
C ARG A 344 26.45 9.12 -29.78
N VAL A 345 27.69 9.04 -29.32
CA VAL A 345 28.09 8.11 -28.25
C VAL A 345 27.30 8.42 -26.98
N LEU A 346 26.67 7.39 -26.43
CA LEU A 346 25.95 7.46 -25.15
C LEU A 346 26.84 6.94 -24.01
N SER A 347 27.56 5.84 -24.24
CA SER A 347 28.60 5.33 -23.35
C SER A 347 29.62 4.50 -24.15
N ASP A 348 30.90 4.70 -23.87
CA ASP A 348 32.01 3.93 -24.44
C ASP A 348 32.51 2.83 -23.50
N PHE A 349 31.90 2.72 -22.31
CA PHE A 349 32.24 1.79 -21.24
C PHE A 349 33.72 1.76 -20.84
N GLN A 350 34.44 2.88 -21.01
CA GLN A 350 35.76 3.06 -20.40
C GLN A 350 35.65 3.31 -18.89
N THR A 351 34.53 3.90 -18.47
CA THR A 351 34.06 4.01 -17.08
C THR A 351 32.72 3.30 -16.93
N LEU A 352 32.45 2.76 -15.74
CA LEU A 352 31.18 2.11 -15.42
C LEU A 352 30.14 3.06 -14.81
N GLU A 353 30.49 4.34 -14.65
CA GLU A 353 29.63 5.35 -14.04
C GLU A 353 28.30 5.49 -14.79
N GLY A 354 27.21 5.61 -14.02
CA GLY A 354 25.85 5.73 -14.57
C GLY A 354 25.28 4.43 -15.15
N TRP A 355 25.92 3.28 -14.92
CA TRP A 355 25.40 1.96 -15.31
C TRP A 355 25.48 0.97 -14.16
N HIS A 356 24.42 0.19 -13.99
CA HIS A 356 24.28 -0.78 -12.91
C HIS A 356 23.68 -2.09 -13.42
N ALA A 357 24.02 -3.21 -12.79
CA ALA A 357 23.29 -4.46 -12.99
C ALA A 357 21.84 -4.32 -12.48
N ILE A 358 20.90 -4.97 -13.17
CA ILE A 358 19.51 -5.09 -12.68
C ILE A 358 19.50 -6.24 -11.68
N GLU A 359 19.46 -5.92 -10.39
CA GLU A 359 19.62 -6.89 -9.30
C GLU A 359 18.44 -7.88 -9.20
N ASP A 360 18.72 -9.12 -8.78
CA ASP A 360 17.67 -10.08 -8.38
C ASP A 360 17.46 -10.03 -6.87
N TYR A 361 16.52 -9.23 -6.39
CA TYR A 361 16.27 -9.12 -4.94
C TYR A 361 15.72 -10.41 -4.31
N ALA A 362 15.32 -11.42 -5.10
CA ALA A 362 15.01 -12.74 -4.57
C ALA A 362 16.28 -13.50 -4.15
N LYS A 363 17.41 -13.25 -4.83
CA LYS A 363 18.72 -13.86 -4.59
C LYS A 363 19.82 -12.85 -4.96
N PRO A 364 20.09 -11.88 -4.08
CA PRO A 364 21.04 -10.82 -4.38
C PRO A 364 22.46 -11.37 -4.56
N GLY A 365 23.26 -10.69 -5.39
CA GLY A 365 24.67 -11.00 -5.63
C GLY A 365 24.93 -12.07 -6.70
N LEU A 366 23.92 -12.42 -7.50
CA LEU A 366 24.07 -13.35 -8.63
C LEU A 366 24.51 -12.66 -9.92
N TYR A 367 24.57 -11.33 -9.94
CA TYR A 367 24.95 -10.52 -11.09
C TYR A 367 26.14 -9.63 -10.75
N ALA A 368 27.03 -9.42 -11.74
CA ALA A 368 28.16 -8.52 -11.59
C ALA A 368 28.32 -7.62 -12.82
N TRP A 369 28.65 -6.35 -12.57
CA TRP A 369 28.97 -5.34 -13.58
C TRP A 369 30.37 -4.81 -13.31
N GLU A 370 31.33 -5.17 -14.16
CA GLU A 370 32.76 -4.99 -13.91
C GLU A 370 33.51 -4.49 -15.15
N SER A 371 34.68 -3.90 -14.96
CA SER A 371 35.56 -3.51 -16.06
C SER A 371 36.48 -4.67 -16.44
N SER A 372 36.65 -4.91 -17.74
CA SER A 372 37.52 -5.94 -18.29
C SER A 372 38.64 -5.33 -19.14
N GLU A 373 39.88 -5.72 -18.83
CA GLU A 373 41.08 -5.39 -19.62
C GLU A 373 41.51 -6.56 -20.52
N SER A 374 41.00 -7.77 -20.27
CA SER A 374 41.38 -8.97 -21.02
C SER A 374 40.56 -9.16 -22.29
N VAL A 375 39.34 -8.62 -22.33
CA VAL A 375 38.43 -8.72 -23.47
C VAL A 375 38.07 -7.30 -23.88
N VAL A 376 38.87 -6.69 -24.75
CA VAL A 376 38.67 -5.30 -25.19
C VAL A 376 38.29 -5.25 -26.66
N LEU A 377 37.55 -4.20 -27.04
CA LEU A 377 37.30 -3.88 -28.45
C LEU A 377 38.59 -3.29 -29.03
N ASP A 378 38.88 -3.55 -30.31
CA ASP A 378 40.09 -3.04 -30.94
C ASP A 378 40.13 -1.51 -30.86
N GLY A 379 41.24 -0.97 -30.34
CA GLY A 379 41.42 0.46 -30.11
C GLY A 379 40.86 1.00 -28.78
N ALA A 380 40.15 0.18 -27.99
CA ALA A 380 39.71 0.53 -26.65
C ALA A 380 40.72 0.06 -25.59
N GLY A 381 40.84 0.82 -24.48
CA GLY A 381 41.69 0.43 -23.35
C GLY A 381 41.01 -0.59 -22.42
N ARG A 382 39.68 -0.51 -22.32
CA ARG A 382 38.84 -1.36 -21.47
C ARG A 382 37.50 -1.67 -22.16
N SER A 383 36.80 -2.66 -21.62
CA SER A 383 35.38 -2.91 -21.90
C SER A 383 34.62 -3.12 -20.59
N ALA A 384 33.29 -3.12 -20.63
CA ALA A 384 32.49 -3.57 -19.50
C ALA A 384 32.06 -5.02 -19.67
N ALA A 385 31.96 -5.75 -18.56
CA ALA A 385 31.54 -7.13 -18.49
C ALA A 385 30.33 -7.24 -17.57
N PHE A 386 29.20 -7.70 -18.12
CA PHE A 386 28.04 -8.09 -17.34
C PHE A 386 28.01 -9.62 -17.22
N SER A 387 28.07 -10.14 -15.99
CA SER A 387 28.09 -11.58 -15.74
C SER A 387 26.93 -12.01 -14.84
N TRP A 388 26.50 -13.25 -14.98
CA TRP A 388 25.43 -13.83 -14.18
C TRP A 388 25.71 -15.28 -13.81
N ALA A 389 25.35 -15.62 -12.56
CA ALA A 389 25.43 -16.96 -12.01
C ALA A 389 24.12 -17.76 -12.23
N PRO A 390 24.17 -19.09 -12.10
CA PRO A 390 22.98 -19.93 -12.18
C PRO A 390 22.01 -19.68 -11.03
N GLY A 391 20.73 -20.01 -11.24
CA GLY A 391 19.74 -20.04 -10.16
C GLY A 391 19.02 -18.73 -9.88
N SER A 392 19.35 -17.66 -10.61
CA SER A 392 18.47 -16.50 -10.77
C SER A 392 17.42 -16.79 -11.85
N PHE A 393 16.19 -16.41 -11.53
CA PHE A 393 15.08 -16.45 -12.48
C PHE A 393 14.71 -15.05 -12.96
N SER A 394 15.32 -13.98 -12.45
CA SER A 394 14.97 -12.58 -12.79
C SER A 394 15.47 -12.16 -14.17
N LEU A 395 15.22 -10.89 -14.49
CA LEU A 395 15.66 -10.25 -15.71
C LEU A 395 17.18 -10.05 -15.69
N ARG A 396 17.89 -10.53 -16.72
CA ARG A 396 19.34 -10.35 -16.85
C ARG A 396 19.61 -9.10 -17.66
N GLY A 397 20.28 -8.13 -17.10
CA GLY A 397 20.65 -6.94 -17.86
C GLY A 397 21.34 -5.88 -17.03
N ILE A 398 21.67 -4.80 -17.73
CA ILE A 398 22.20 -3.58 -17.15
C ILE A 398 21.22 -2.45 -17.40
N ARG A 399 21.20 -1.48 -16.50
CA ARG A 399 20.39 -0.27 -16.61
C ARG A 399 21.26 0.97 -16.53
N ALA A 400 20.78 2.05 -17.15
CA ALA A 400 21.42 3.34 -17.09
C ALA A 400 20.76 4.23 -16.03
N GLY A 401 21.53 5.18 -15.48
CA GLY A 401 21.10 6.12 -14.44
C GLY A 401 21.81 5.89 -13.11
N GLY A 402 21.33 6.54 -12.04
CA GLY A 402 21.87 6.41 -10.70
C GLY A 402 21.65 5.02 -10.06
N PRO A 403 22.22 4.74 -8.88
CA PRO A 403 21.97 3.50 -8.14
C PRO A 403 20.48 3.37 -7.81
N GLU A 404 20.00 2.13 -7.77
CA GLU A 404 18.58 1.84 -7.58
C GLU A 404 18.30 1.92 -6.08
N MET A 405 17.32 2.73 -5.70
CA MET A 405 17.01 3.02 -4.31
C MET A 405 15.77 2.23 -3.89
N PRO A 406 15.76 1.53 -2.74
CA PRO A 406 14.58 0.82 -2.26
C PRO A 406 13.33 1.67 -2.26
N ILE A 407 12.18 1.07 -2.56
CA ILE A 407 10.90 1.77 -2.70
C ILE A 407 10.41 2.20 -1.30
N PRO A 408 10.24 3.50 -1.02
CA PRO A 408 9.62 3.95 0.23
C PRO A 408 8.22 3.35 0.40
N ALA A 409 7.93 2.79 1.57
CA ALA A 409 6.64 2.21 1.87
C ALA A 409 6.17 2.50 3.30
N LEU A 410 4.87 2.75 3.42
CA LEU A 410 4.14 2.67 4.69
C LEU A 410 3.81 1.20 4.93
N VAL A 411 3.99 0.72 6.16
CA VAL A 411 3.67 -0.68 6.51
C VAL A 411 2.74 -0.76 7.70
N SER A 412 1.94 -1.82 7.77
CA SER A 412 1.20 -2.16 8.99
C SER A 412 2.15 -2.66 10.07
N GLU A 413 1.81 -2.45 11.34
CA GLU A 413 2.59 -2.95 12.50
C GLU A 413 2.86 -4.46 12.41
N GLU A 414 1.88 -5.23 11.93
CA GLU A 414 2.00 -6.68 11.72
C GLU A 414 3.16 -7.06 10.78
N ILE A 415 3.47 -6.24 9.75
CA ILE A 415 4.61 -6.51 8.85
C ILE A 415 5.93 -6.38 9.62
N LEU A 416 6.04 -5.42 10.53
CA LEU A 416 7.26 -5.26 11.34
C LEU A 416 7.45 -6.43 12.29
N ASP A 417 6.38 -6.87 12.94
CA ASP A 417 6.39 -8.03 13.84
C ASP A 417 6.77 -9.32 13.10
N ILE A 418 6.17 -9.57 11.93
CA ILE A 418 6.49 -10.73 11.07
C ILE A 418 7.90 -10.63 10.51
N ALA A 419 8.37 -9.40 10.24
CA ALA A 419 9.68 -9.16 9.67
C ALA A 419 10.82 -9.12 10.66
N GLU A 420 10.53 -9.04 11.96
CA GLU A 420 11.51 -8.66 12.98
C GLU A 420 12.31 -7.44 12.51
N ALA A 421 11.59 -6.44 11.97
CA ALA A 421 12.16 -5.26 11.33
C ALA A 421 11.68 -3.98 12.00
N GLU A 422 12.43 -2.90 11.80
CA GLU A 422 12.12 -1.57 12.32
C GLU A 422 11.97 -0.53 11.19
N VAL A 423 11.45 0.64 11.53
CA VAL A 423 11.41 1.77 10.59
C VAL A 423 12.84 2.14 10.20
N GLY A 424 13.09 2.25 8.89
CA GLY A 424 14.42 2.46 8.29
C GLY A 424 15.00 1.19 7.66
N ASP A 425 14.50 0.00 8.01
CA ASP A 425 14.97 -1.25 7.41
C ASP A 425 14.49 -1.41 5.96
N THR A 426 15.20 -2.26 5.21
CA THR A 426 14.83 -2.67 3.86
C THR A 426 14.33 -4.11 3.84
N LEU A 427 13.14 -4.32 3.29
CA LEU A 427 12.50 -5.62 3.17
C LEU A 427 12.39 -6.02 1.69
N ASN A 428 12.62 -7.30 1.40
CA ASN A 428 12.42 -7.83 0.04
C ASN A 428 11.04 -8.51 -0.04
N ILE A 429 10.10 -7.88 -0.75
CA ILE A 429 8.73 -8.36 -0.91
C ILE A 429 8.53 -8.92 -2.32
N SER A 430 7.97 -10.13 -2.41
CA SER A 430 7.72 -10.78 -3.70
C SER A 430 6.31 -10.47 -4.20
N ILE A 431 6.22 -9.92 -5.40
CA ILE A 431 4.99 -9.55 -6.08
C ILE A 431 4.90 -10.37 -7.38
N SER A 432 3.97 -11.33 -7.43
CA SER A 432 3.77 -12.22 -8.57
C SER A 432 5.03 -13.00 -9.01
N SER A 433 5.86 -12.42 -9.89
CA SER A 433 7.08 -13.06 -10.44
C SER A 433 8.37 -12.29 -10.16
N THR A 434 8.30 -11.22 -9.37
CA THR A 434 9.38 -10.26 -9.15
C THR A 434 9.50 -9.96 -7.66
N THR A 435 10.72 -9.80 -7.14
CA THR A 435 10.96 -9.36 -5.77
C THR A 435 11.44 -7.93 -5.79
N LEU A 436 10.83 -7.08 -4.97
CA LEU A 436 11.13 -5.65 -4.89
C LEU A 436 11.72 -5.32 -3.51
N PRO A 437 12.74 -4.46 -3.44
CA PRO A 437 13.24 -3.92 -2.19
C PRO A 437 12.33 -2.76 -1.77
N ILE A 438 11.76 -2.84 -0.58
CA ILE A 438 11.00 -1.74 0.03
C ILE A 438 11.78 -1.21 1.23
N SER A 439 11.84 0.10 1.41
CA SER A 439 12.34 0.72 2.64
C SER A 439 11.14 1.14 3.47
N VAL A 440 11.12 0.73 4.74
CA VAL A 440 10.05 1.11 5.66
C VAL A 440 10.29 2.55 6.12
N VAL A 441 9.43 3.48 5.70
CA VAL A 441 9.57 4.91 6.06
C VAL A 441 8.65 5.32 7.20
N ALA A 442 7.48 4.70 7.32
CA ALA A 442 6.55 4.94 8.40
C ALA A 442 5.61 3.73 8.63
N VAL A 443 4.95 3.75 9.79
CA VAL A 443 3.98 2.72 10.21
C VAL A 443 2.59 3.34 10.27
N THR A 444 1.59 2.60 9.81
CA THR A 444 0.19 2.99 9.90
C THR A 444 -0.65 1.82 10.40
N ASP A 445 -1.47 2.05 11.41
CA ASP A 445 -2.31 1.01 12.01
C ASP A 445 -3.47 0.68 11.07
N TYR A 446 -4.02 1.73 10.46
CA TYR A 446 -5.12 1.64 9.51
C TYR A 446 -4.77 2.43 8.25
N PHE A 447 -5.29 2.00 7.10
CA PHE A 447 -5.21 2.75 5.86
C PHE A 447 -6.50 2.53 5.08
N PRO A 448 -7.10 3.56 4.47
CA PRO A 448 -8.41 3.43 3.84
C PRO A 448 -8.46 2.23 2.91
N THR A 449 -9.52 1.43 3.00
CA THR A 449 -9.74 0.18 2.21
C THR A 449 -8.86 -1.04 2.52
N LEU A 450 -7.91 -0.95 3.47
CA LEU A 450 -7.03 -2.05 3.91
C LEU A 450 -7.37 -2.43 5.35
N ASP A 451 -7.63 -3.70 5.68
CA ASP A 451 -7.97 -4.10 7.06
C ASP A 451 -6.83 -4.94 7.66
N PRO A 452 -6.03 -4.40 8.61
CA PRO A 452 -4.92 -5.13 9.23
C PRO A 452 -5.38 -6.40 9.96
N ARG A 453 -6.66 -6.49 10.36
CA ARG A 453 -7.18 -7.68 11.05
C ARG A 453 -7.44 -8.86 10.09
N ARG A 454 -7.36 -8.61 8.78
CA ARG A 454 -7.58 -9.62 7.73
C ARG A 454 -6.26 -10.07 7.10
N GLU A 455 -5.42 -9.10 6.74
CA GLU A 455 -4.12 -9.35 6.12
C GLU A 455 -3.17 -8.18 6.43
N PRO A 456 -1.88 -8.45 6.66
CA PRO A 456 -0.85 -7.41 6.71
C PRO A 456 -0.84 -6.63 5.40
N PHE A 457 -0.50 -5.34 5.46
CA PHE A 457 -0.51 -4.51 4.26
C PHE A 457 0.64 -3.51 4.22
N LEU A 458 0.96 -3.08 2.99
CA LEU A 458 1.87 -1.97 2.74
C LEU A 458 1.30 -1.04 1.67
N VAL A 459 1.67 0.23 1.77
CA VAL A 459 1.30 1.30 0.84
C VAL A 459 2.55 1.93 0.27
N LEU A 460 2.58 2.16 -1.03
CA LEU A 460 3.73 2.73 -1.73
C LEU A 460 3.27 3.61 -2.91
N ASP A 461 4.20 4.34 -3.50
CA ASP A 461 3.92 5.19 -4.65
C ASP A 461 3.68 4.38 -5.95
N LEU A 462 2.61 4.73 -6.65
CA LEU A 462 2.14 4.06 -7.86
C LEU A 462 3.08 4.21 -9.04
N ARG A 463 3.65 5.41 -9.23
CA ARG A 463 4.59 5.68 -10.33
C ARG A 463 5.89 4.92 -10.11
N THR A 464 6.38 4.90 -8.88
CA THR A 464 7.57 4.15 -8.45
C THR A 464 7.37 2.64 -8.63
N LEU A 465 6.24 2.09 -8.20
CA LEU A 465 5.94 0.66 -8.44
C LEU A 465 5.88 0.34 -9.92
N THR A 466 5.23 1.19 -10.72
CA THR A 466 5.09 0.99 -12.16
C THR A 466 6.45 1.01 -12.84
N HIS A 467 7.34 1.94 -12.45
CA HIS A 467 8.73 1.97 -12.91
C HIS A 467 9.45 0.67 -12.56
N TYR A 468 9.43 0.26 -11.29
CA TYR A 468 10.09 -0.95 -10.81
C TYR A 468 9.57 -2.23 -11.48
N SER A 469 8.26 -2.36 -11.61
CA SER A 469 7.62 -3.47 -12.31
C SER A 469 8.05 -3.53 -13.77
N ASN A 470 8.11 -2.37 -14.44
CA ASN A 470 8.62 -2.26 -15.80
C ASN A 470 10.13 -2.45 -15.91
N MET A 471 10.94 -2.28 -14.87
CA MET A 471 12.38 -2.54 -14.91
C MET A 471 12.71 -4.00 -14.64
N HIS A 472 12.08 -4.60 -13.63
CA HIS A 472 12.37 -5.95 -13.14
C HIS A 472 11.47 -7.03 -13.72
N GLY A 473 10.34 -6.65 -14.32
CA GLY A 473 9.39 -7.56 -14.94
C GLY A 473 9.97 -8.32 -16.13
N LYS A 474 9.84 -9.65 -16.12
CA LYS A 474 10.26 -10.53 -17.24
C LYS A 474 9.41 -10.35 -18.49
N GLN A 475 8.16 -9.95 -18.30
CA GLN A 475 7.26 -9.66 -19.39
C GLN A 475 7.78 -8.47 -20.20
N ARG A 476 7.28 -8.33 -21.43
CA ARG A 476 7.58 -7.14 -22.20
C ARG A 476 7.00 -5.93 -21.47
N ALA A 477 7.67 -4.80 -21.59
CA ALA A 477 7.26 -3.61 -20.88
C ALA A 477 5.79 -3.26 -21.18
N MET A 478 5.09 -2.78 -20.16
CA MET A 478 3.66 -2.50 -20.20
C MET A 478 3.42 -1.01 -19.93
N GLY A 479 2.89 -0.34 -20.96
CA GLY A 479 2.10 0.91 -20.93
C GLY A 479 2.63 2.13 -20.20
N ARG A 480 1.74 3.13 -20.08
CA ARG A 480 2.03 4.47 -19.56
C ARG A 480 1.92 4.48 -18.01
N PRO A 481 2.83 5.14 -17.27
CA PRO A 481 2.47 5.71 -15.98
C PRO A 481 1.42 6.78 -16.27
N GLY A 482 0.28 6.66 -15.61
CA GLY A 482 -0.77 7.69 -15.64
C GLY A 482 -0.27 8.99 -15.05
#